data_AF-A0A920HZ20-F1
#
_entry.id   AF-A0A920HZ20-F1
#
_cell.length_a   1.000
_cell.length_b   1.000
_cell.length_c   1.000
_cell.angle_alpha   90.00
_cell.angle_beta   90.00
_cell.angle_gamma   90.00
#
_symmetry.space_group_name_H-M   'P 1'
#
loop_
_entity.id
_entity.type
_entity.pdbx_description
1 polymer ?
#
loop_
_entity_poly.entity_id
_entity_poly.type
_entity_poly.pdbx_seq_one_letter_code
_entity_poly.pdbx_strand_id
1 'polypeptide(L)'
;MIGKISRPPLSQLKPDAAAVKLLARAVGRGDDALLRVISDFLAEAGIETVSPEQFLPGAMMPAGIATGMLDDAMGEDVNRGSAVLDALGGHDVGQGVVLQDGRVIAIEGAEGTDGMLRRIAPLIDPASTPAIFVKRRKSGQDTRLDIPVVGEETLRLAADCGVRVLALEAGGVMLATAPDTLWEIASDLELTVIGI
;
A
#
# COMPACT_ATOMS: atom_id res chain seq x y z
N MET A 1 -12.64 -9.69 -0.93
CA MET A 1 -11.69 -10.64 -0.28
C MET A 1 -10.97 -9.87 0.83
N ILE A 2 -10.67 -10.47 1.98
CA ILE A 2 -9.99 -9.79 3.10
C ILE A 2 -8.85 -10.67 3.61
N GLY A 3 -7.69 -10.06 3.87
CA GLY A 3 -6.52 -10.71 4.45
C GLY A 3 -5.32 -10.72 3.49
N LYS A 4 -4.12 -10.79 4.08
CA LYS A 4 -2.85 -10.86 3.32
C LYS A 4 -2.74 -12.23 2.66
N ILE A 5 -2.58 -12.25 1.33
CA ILE A 5 -2.38 -13.46 0.53
C ILE A 5 -0.99 -13.37 -0.09
N SER A 6 -0.13 -14.34 0.21
CA SER A 6 1.18 -14.45 -0.46
C SER A 6 1.08 -15.49 -1.57
N ARG A 7 1.67 -15.19 -2.73
CA ARG A 7 1.69 -16.14 -3.84
C ARG A 7 2.54 -17.37 -3.46
N PRO A 8 1.94 -18.57 -3.33
CA PRO A 8 2.71 -19.76 -3.01
C PRO A 8 3.57 -20.18 -4.21
N PRO A 9 4.73 -20.79 -3.98
CA PRO A 9 5.51 -21.37 -5.08
C PRO A 9 4.70 -22.48 -5.75
N LEU A 10 4.68 -22.49 -7.09
CA LEU A 10 3.86 -23.43 -7.88
C LEU A 10 4.14 -24.90 -7.55
N SER A 11 5.37 -25.22 -7.15
CA SER A 11 5.78 -26.58 -6.76
C SER A 11 5.11 -27.10 -5.49
N GLN A 12 4.55 -26.22 -4.66
CA GLN A 12 3.85 -26.59 -3.42
C GLN A 12 2.33 -26.68 -3.60
N LEU A 13 1.80 -26.28 -4.76
CA LEU A 13 0.38 -26.34 -5.04
C LEU A 13 -0.05 -27.78 -5.37
N LYS A 14 -1.22 -28.18 -4.87
CA LYS A 14 -1.93 -29.42 -5.27
C LYS A 14 -3.25 -29.03 -5.93
N PRO A 15 -3.23 -28.56 -7.19
CA PRO A 15 -4.41 -28.02 -7.85
C PRO A 15 -5.37 -29.14 -8.24
N ASP A 16 -6.66 -28.93 -8.00
CA ASP A 16 -7.72 -29.70 -8.64
C ASP A 16 -7.95 -29.22 -10.09
N ALA A 17 -8.88 -29.85 -10.81
CA ALA A 17 -9.14 -29.50 -12.21
C ALA A 17 -9.56 -28.03 -12.40
N ALA A 18 -10.30 -27.46 -11.44
CA ALA A 18 -10.71 -26.06 -11.46
C ALA A 18 -9.51 -25.14 -11.28
N ALA A 19 -8.65 -25.43 -10.29
CA ALA A 19 -7.43 -24.69 -10.03
C ALA A 19 -6.43 -24.77 -11.20
N VAL A 20 -6.34 -25.91 -11.91
CA VAL A 20 -5.51 -26.02 -13.13
C VAL A 20 -6.01 -25.07 -14.22
N LYS A 21 -7.33 -25.02 -14.47
CA LYS A 21 -7.93 -24.11 -15.46
C LYS A 21 -7.66 -22.64 -15.09
N LEU A 22 -7.75 -22.31 -13.81
CA LEU A 22 -7.46 -20.97 -13.29
C LEU A 22 -5.99 -20.58 -13.45
N LEU A 23 -5.07 -21.46 -13.03
CA LEU A 23 -3.62 -21.24 -13.14
C LEU A 23 -3.20 -20.99 -14.59
N ALA A 24 -3.75 -21.74 -15.55
CA ALA A 24 -3.48 -21.55 -16.97
C ALA A 24 -3.86 -20.14 -17.47
N ARG A 25 -4.94 -19.55 -16.95
CA ARG A 25 -5.38 -18.18 -17.30
C ARG A 25 -4.49 -17.10 -16.67
N ALA A 26 -3.79 -17.41 -15.59
CA ALA A 26 -3.01 -16.45 -14.79
C ALA A 26 -1.48 -16.49 -15.02
N VAL A 27 -0.98 -17.40 -15.87
CA VAL A 27 0.46 -17.50 -16.17
C VAL A 27 0.99 -16.19 -16.75
N GLY A 28 2.14 -15.72 -16.23
CA GLY A 28 2.82 -14.52 -16.72
C GLY A 28 2.14 -13.20 -16.37
N ARG A 29 1.09 -13.22 -15.55
CA ARG A 29 0.40 -12.02 -15.08
C ARG A 29 0.93 -11.56 -13.72
N GLY A 30 0.90 -10.25 -13.50
CA GLY A 30 1.12 -9.61 -12.21
C GLY A 30 -0.04 -9.84 -11.24
N ASP A 31 0.07 -9.29 -10.05
CA ASP A 31 -0.80 -9.64 -8.92
C ASP A 31 -2.24 -9.13 -9.11
N ASP A 32 -2.42 -7.90 -9.58
CA ASP A 32 -3.74 -7.33 -9.86
C ASP A 32 -4.49 -8.17 -10.91
N ALA A 33 -3.76 -8.59 -11.94
CA ALA A 33 -4.32 -9.37 -13.04
C ALA A 33 -4.63 -10.82 -12.63
N LEU A 34 -3.90 -11.38 -11.66
CA LEU A 34 -4.22 -12.67 -11.05
C LEU A 34 -5.51 -12.58 -10.22
N LEU A 35 -5.67 -11.53 -9.40
CA LEU A 35 -6.87 -11.33 -8.58
C LEU A 35 -8.13 -11.17 -9.45
N ARG A 36 -8.03 -10.48 -10.60
CA ARG A 36 -9.14 -10.39 -11.57
C ARG A 36 -9.55 -11.75 -12.11
N VAL A 37 -8.60 -12.61 -12.47
CA VAL A 37 -8.90 -13.97 -12.95
C VAL A 37 -9.63 -14.79 -11.88
N ILE A 38 -9.26 -14.63 -10.61
CA ILE A 38 -9.94 -15.27 -9.49
C ILE A 38 -11.36 -14.72 -9.34
N SER A 39 -11.53 -13.40 -9.39
CA SER A 39 -12.83 -12.74 -9.35
C SER A 39 -13.76 -13.23 -10.45
N ASP A 40 -13.29 -13.26 -11.70
CA ASP A 40 -14.09 -13.68 -12.86
C ASP A 40 -14.48 -15.16 -12.73
N PHE A 41 -13.59 -16.00 -12.22
CA PHE A 41 -13.87 -17.42 -11.99
C PHE A 41 -14.96 -17.63 -10.92
N LEU A 42 -14.95 -16.84 -9.85
CA LEU A 42 -16.00 -16.87 -8.83
C LEU A 42 -17.34 -16.38 -9.40
N ALA A 43 -17.32 -15.32 -10.21
CA ALA A 43 -18.51 -14.80 -10.88
C ALA A 43 -19.11 -15.83 -11.87
N GLU A 44 -18.28 -16.59 -12.61
CA GLU A 44 -18.74 -17.72 -13.44
C GLU A 44 -19.51 -18.78 -12.62
N ALA A 45 -19.24 -18.90 -11.31
CA ALA A 45 -19.94 -19.78 -10.38
C ALA A 45 -21.11 -19.11 -9.63
N GLY A 46 -21.45 -17.86 -9.97
CA GLY A 46 -22.52 -17.09 -9.32
C GLY A 46 -22.13 -16.45 -7.99
N ILE A 47 -20.83 -16.33 -7.70
CA ILE A 47 -20.31 -15.69 -6.47
C ILE A 47 -19.66 -14.36 -6.84
N GLU A 48 -20.36 -13.27 -6.54
CA GLU A 48 -19.89 -11.91 -6.83
C GLU A 48 -18.90 -11.40 -5.77
N THR A 49 -17.83 -10.76 -6.23
CA THR A 49 -16.87 -10.07 -5.36
C THR A 49 -17.31 -8.64 -5.09
N VAL A 50 -17.36 -8.26 -3.82
CA VAL A 50 -17.73 -6.92 -3.36
C VAL A 50 -16.53 -6.21 -2.71
N SER A 51 -16.51 -4.88 -2.81
CA SER A 51 -15.46 -4.06 -2.19
C SER A 51 -15.59 -4.08 -0.66
N PRO A 52 -14.49 -4.26 0.10
CA PRO A 52 -14.47 -4.14 1.56
C PRO A 52 -14.99 -2.78 2.06
N GLU A 53 -14.80 -1.72 1.29
CA GLU A 53 -15.24 -0.35 1.61
C GLU A 53 -16.74 -0.27 1.91
N GLN A 54 -17.55 -1.10 1.25
CA GLN A 54 -19.01 -1.15 1.45
C GLN A 54 -19.40 -1.58 2.86
N PHE A 55 -18.51 -2.26 3.58
CA PHE A 55 -18.76 -2.79 4.92
C PHE A 55 -18.02 -2.01 6.01
N LEU A 56 -17.16 -1.06 5.63
CA LEU A 56 -16.31 -0.29 6.53
C LEU A 56 -16.41 1.22 6.23
N PRO A 57 -17.59 1.84 6.41
CA PRO A 57 -17.77 3.27 6.15
C PRO A 57 -16.83 4.10 7.03
N GLY A 58 -16.13 5.05 6.42
CA GLY A 58 -15.18 5.91 7.13
C GLY A 58 -13.81 5.27 7.38
N ALA A 59 -13.55 4.05 6.89
CA ALA A 59 -12.24 3.42 6.99
C ALA A 59 -11.26 3.86 5.90
N MET A 60 -11.63 4.79 5.00
CA MET A 60 -10.71 5.31 3.99
C MET A 60 -9.97 6.53 4.51
N MET A 61 -8.72 6.70 4.08
CA MET A 61 -7.89 7.85 4.43
C MET A 61 -8.62 9.16 4.08
N PRO A 62 -8.86 10.07 5.06
CA PRO A 62 -9.42 11.39 4.77
C PRO A 62 -8.37 12.30 4.13
N ALA A 63 -8.82 13.29 3.35
CA ALA A 63 -7.91 14.30 2.79
C ALA A 63 -7.42 15.30 3.85
N GLY A 64 -6.20 15.80 3.68
CA GLY A 64 -5.59 16.80 4.56
C GLY A 64 -4.74 16.18 5.68
N ILE A 65 -4.17 17.04 6.52
CA ILE A 65 -3.29 16.63 7.63
C ILE A 65 -4.17 16.02 8.72
N ALA A 66 -3.91 14.76 9.03
CA ALA A 66 -4.57 14.06 10.13
C ALA A 66 -3.84 14.27 11.46
N THR A 67 -2.51 14.28 11.43
CA THR A 67 -1.66 14.65 12.58
C THR A 67 -0.32 15.20 12.09
N GLY A 68 0.35 15.97 12.94
CA GLY A 68 1.65 16.59 12.67
C GLY A 68 1.55 17.84 11.81
N MET A 69 2.62 18.13 11.06
CA MET A 69 2.72 19.29 10.17
C MET A 69 3.54 18.92 8.95
N LEU A 70 3.23 19.55 7.82
CA LEU A 70 3.97 19.40 6.57
C LEU A 70 4.52 20.77 6.17
N ASP A 71 5.84 20.87 6.01
CA ASP A 71 6.47 22.04 5.42
C ASP A 71 6.62 21.90 3.89
N ASP A 72 7.07 22.96 3.23
CA ASP A 72 7.18 23.00 1.77
C ASP A 72 8.14 21.94 1.23
N ALA A 73 9.27 21.71 1.89
CA ALA A 73 10.27 20.73 1.46
C ALA A 73 9.73 19.30 1.56
N MET A 74 9.01 18.98 2.65
CA MET A 74 8.31 17.71 2.77
C MET A 74 7.23 17.56 1.70
N GLY A 75 6.49 18.64 1.40
CA GLY A 75 5.49 18.66 0.33
C GLY A 75 6.07 18.37 -1.05
N GLU A 76 7.26 18.89 -1.37
CA GLU A 76 7.96 18.58 -2.62
C GLU A 76 8.30 17.09 -2.75
N ASP A 77 8.78 16.46 -1.67
CA ASP A 77 9.08 15.02 -1.64
C ASP A 77 7.82 14.16 -1.75
N VAL A 78 6.72 14.57 -1.11
CA VAL A 78 5.40 13.92 -1.26
C VAL A 78 4.93 13.96 -2.73
N ASN A 79 5.04 15.12 -3.38
CA ASN A 79 4.66 15.28 -4.79
C ASN A 79 5.55 14.44 -5.71
N ARG A 80 6.86 14.42 -5.46
CA ARG A 80 7.81 13.59 -6.21
C ARG A 80 7.51 12.09 -6.05
N GLY A 81 7.22 11.63 -4.83
CA GLY A 81 6.83 10.24 -4.59
C GLY A 81 5.55 9.86 -5.30
N SER A 82 4.57 10.76 -5.30
CA SER A 82 3.31 10.57 -6.04
C SER A 82 3.56 10.40 -7.54
N ALA A 83 4.39 11.26 -8.14
CA ALA A 83 4.75 11.17 -9.56
C ALA A 83 5.50 9.88 -9.91
N VAL A 84 6.37 9.40 -9.01
CA VAL A 84 7.07 8.10 -9.17
C VAL A 84 6.06 6.96 -9.19
N LEU A 85 5.11 6.93 -8.24
CA LEU A 85 4.08 5.89 -8.20
C LEU A 85 3.16 5.93 -9.42
N ASP A 86 2.80 7.12 -9.91
CA ASP A 86 2.00 7.25 -11.14
C ASP A 86 2.72 6.69 -12.36
N ALA A 87 4.03 6.94 -12.50
CA ALA A 87 4.84 6.42 -13.59
C ALA A 87 4.99 4.88 -13.53
N LEU A 88 5.02 4.31 -12.33
CA LEU A 88 5.20 2.87 -12.11
C LEU A 88 3.88 2.09 -12.07
N GLY A 89 2.75 2.75 -11.83
CA GLY A 89 1.45 2.11 -11.66
C GLY A 89 1.04 1.28 -12.88
N GLY A 90 1.36 1.73 -14.10
CA GLY A 90 1.11 0.98 -15.34
C GLY A 90 1.93 -0.31 -15.51
N HIS A 91 2.95 -0.52 -14.68
CA HIS A 91 3.83 -1.69 -14.71
C HIS A 91 3.59 -2.68 -13.57
N ASP A 92 2.59 -2.44 -12.71
CA ASP A 92 2.22 -3.34 -11.60
C ASP A 92 3.40 -3.66 -10.64
N VAL A 93 4.26 -2.66 -10.35
CA VAL A 93 5.47 -2.86 -9.53
C VAL A 93 5.17 -2.84 -8.03
N GLY A 94 4.41 -1.85 -7.58
CA GLY A 94 4.12 -1.63 -6.16
C GLY A 94 3.30 -0.36 -5.93
N GLN A 95 2.94 -0.13 -4.68
CA GLN A 95 2.00 0.92 -4.25
C GLN A 95 2.63 1.90 -3.25
N GLY A 96 3.92 1.73 -2.93
CA GLY A 96 4.63 2.48 -1.90
C GLY A 96 6.00 2.94 -2.37
N VAL A 97 6.43 4.12 -1.92
CA VAL A 97 7.76 4.68 -2.18
C VAL A 97 8.24 5.47 -0.96
N VAL A 98 9.53 5.42 -0.67
CA VAL A 98 10.17 6.23 0.37
C VAL A 98 11.11 7.24 -0.27
N LEU A 99 10.98 8.50 0.14
CA LEU A 99 11.85 9.60 -0.25
C LEU A 99 12.55 10.21 0.96
N GLN A 100 13.71 10.81 0.71
CA GLN A 100 14.40 11.67 1.65
C GLN A 100 15.23 12.68 0.86
N ASP A 101 15.07 13.97 1.14
CA ASP A 101 15.86 15.06 0.55
C ASP A 101 15.87 15.02 -0.99
N GLY A 102 14.69 14.93 -1.60
CA GLY A 102 14.55 14.87 -3.05
C GLY A 102 14.88 13.51 -3.67
N ARG A 103 15.42 12.55 -2.91
CA ARG A 103 15.88 11.26 -3.44
C ARG A 103 14.92 10.13 -3.14
N VAL A 104 14.63 9.30 -4.14
CA VAL A 104 13.96 8.01 -3.92
C VAL A 104 14.94 7.05 -3.24
N ILE A 105 14.60 6.62 -2.02
CA ILE A 105 15.37 5.67 -1.22
C ILE A 105 14.96 4.24 -1.55
N ALA A 106 13.66 3.98 -1.62
CA ALA A 106 13.14 2.68 -2.01
C ALA A 106 11.76 2.79 -2.66
N ILE A 107 11.44 1.80 -3.49
CA ILE A 107 10.11 1.56 -4.04
C ILE A 107 9.69 0.16 -3.56
N GLU A 108 8.42 0.02 -3.16
CA GLU A 108 7.82 -1.24 -2.76
C GLU A 108 7.83 -2.21 -3.95
N GLY A 109 8.33 -3.41 -3.72
CA GLY A 109 8.26 -4.52 -4.66
C GLY A 109 7.60 -5.75 -4.03
N ALA A 110 8.01 -6.94 -4.47
CA ALA A 110 7.46 -8.21 -4.02
C ALA A 110 7.65 -8.49 -2.51
N GLU A 111 8.57 -7.79 -1.84
CA GLU A 111 8.74 -7.90 -0.38
C GLU A 111 7.60 -7.25 0.42
N GLY A 112 6.79 -6.41 -0.22
CA GLY A 112 5.71 -5.64 0.40
C GLY A 112 6.20 -4.49 1.29
N THR A 113 5.24 -3.70 1.77
CA THR A 113 5.49 -2.49 2.56
C THR A 113 6.44 -2.74 3.75
N ASP A 114 6.20 -3.79 4.55
CA ASP A 114 7.00 -4.05 5.75
C ASP A 114 8.45 -4.40 5.41
N GLY A 115 8.66 -5.18 4.34
CA GLY A 115 9.99 -5.53 3.84
C GLY A 115 10.74 -4.31 3.34
N MET A 116 10.05 -3.43 2.60
CA MET A 116 10.61 -2.16 2.13
C MET A 116 11.01 -1.26 3.30
N LEU A 117 10.13 -1.08 4.30
CA LEU A 117 10.40 -0.24 5.48
C LEU A 117 11.62 -0.76 6.26
N ARG A 118 11.74 -2.07 6.47
CA ARG A 118 12.95 -2.64 7.12
C ARG A 118 14.21 -2.45 6.27
N ARG A 119 14.08 -2.53 4.94
CA ARG A 119 15.19 -2.37 3.99
C ARG A 119 15.73 -0.94 3.94
N ILE A 120 14.90 0.08 4.18
CA ILE A 120 15.36 1.48 4.19
C ILE A 120 16.03 1.90 5.50
N ALA A 121 15.81 1.21 6.62
CA ALA A 121 16.29 1.64 7.93
C ALA A 121 17.80 1.99 7.97
N PRO A 122 18.72 1.23 7.35
CA PRO A 122 20.14 1.62 7.31
C PRO A 122 20.49 2.68 6.25
N LEU A 123 19.52 3.12 5.44
CA LEU A 123 19.69 4.07 4.34
C LEU A 123 19.19 5.47 4.68
N ILE A 124 18.37 5.60 5.73
CA ILE A 124 17.87 6.89 6.20
C ILE A 124 18.99 7.64 6.90
N ASP A 125 19.21 8.89 6.49
CA ASP A 125 20.16 9.80 7.13
C ASP A 125 19.44 10.64 8.21
N PRO A 126 19.73 10.45 9.51
CA PRO A 126 19.11 11.24 10.57
C PRO A 126 19.50 12.72 10.56
N ALA A 127 20.56 13.11 9.84
CA ALA A 127 21.01 14.50 9.72
C ALA A 127 20.35 15.23 8.54
N SER A 128 19.58 14.53 7.71
CA SER A 128 18.89 15.08 6.55
C SER A 128 17.43 15.44 6.85
N THR A 129 16.66 15.84 5.83
CA THR A 129 15.22 16.06 5.94
C THR A 129 14.51 14.77 6.37
N PRO A 130 13.31 14.85 6.97
CA PRO A 130 12.63 13.65 7.43
C PRO A 130 12.26 12.73 6.26
N ALA A 131 12.46 11.42 6.43
CA ALA A 131 12.08 10.46 5.41
C ALA A 131 10.54 10.36 5.29
N ILE A 132 10.06 10.30 4.05
CA ILE A 132 8.66 10.35 3.69
C ILE A 132 8.25 9.06 3.01
N PHE A 133 7.28 8.36 3.59
CA PHE A 133 6.63 7.21 2.98
C PHE A 133 5.36 7.66 2.27
N VAL A 134 5.31 7.50 0.94
CA VAL A 134 4.11 7.74 0.13
C VAL A 134 3.48 6.41 -0.23
N LYS A 135 2.18 6.25 -0.01
CA LYS A 135 1.42 5.05 -0.39
C LYS A 135 0.13 5.42 -1.12
N ARG A 136 -0.06 4.89 -2.33
CA ARG A 136 -1.19 5.21 -3.21
C ARG A 136 -1.66 3.96 -3.94
N ARG A 137 -2.92 3.94 -4.38
CA ARG A 137 -3.43 2.90 -5.28
C ARG A 137 -2.65 2.91 -6.58
N LYS A 138 -2.47 1.73 -7.18
CA LYS A 138 -1.91 1.62 -8.53
C LYS A 138 -2.93 2.15 -9.55
N SER A 139 -2.44 2.85 -10.56
CA SER A 139 -3.27 3.32 -11.68
C SER A 139 -3.93 2.13 -12.39
N GLY A 140 -5.27 2.08 -12.41
CA GLY A 140 -6.01 1.00 -13.06
C GLY A 140 -6.21 -0.28 -12.21
N GLN A 141 -5.86 -0.24 -10.91
CA GLN A 141 -6.16 -1.31 -9.95
C GLN A 141 -7.68 -1.52 -9.79
N ASP A 142 -8.12 -2.76 -9.63
CA ASP A 142 -9.52 -3.05 -9.27
C ASP A 142 -9.71 -2.91 -7.76
N THR A 143 -10.37 -1.82 -7.36
CA THR A 143 -10.59 -1.47 -5.95
C THR A 143 -11.49 -2.46 -5.21
N ARG A 144 -12.18 -3.37 -5.90
CA ARG A 144 -12.95 -4.45 -5.22
C ARG A 144 -12.04 -5.55 -4.68
N LEU A 145 -10.85 -5.68 -5.26
CA LEU A 145 -10.00 -6.85 -5.10
C LEU A 145 -8.76 -6.55 -4.27
N ASP A 146 -8.18 -5.35 -4.44
CA ASP A 146 -6.94 -4.96 -3.76
C ASP A 146 -6.95 -3.46 -3.46
N ILE A 147 -7.16 -3.11 -2.20
CA ILE A 147 -7.06 -1.73 -1.70
C ILE A 147 -5.82 -1.68 -0.80
N PRO A 148 -4.89 -0.72 -1.00
CA PRO A 148 -3.77 -0.53 -0.10
C PRO A 148 -4.25 -0.33 1.33
N VAL A 149 -3.60 -0.99 2.30
CA VAL A 149 -3.95 -0.88 3.72
C VAL A 149 -2.81 -0.28 4.52
N VAL A 150 -3.15 0.56 5.50
CA VAL A 150 -2.26 1.05 6.56
C VAL A 150 -2.93 0.80 7.91
N GLY A 151 -2.17 0.27 8.86
CA GLY A 151 -2.62 0.05 10.23
C GLY A 151 -1.56 0.43 11.25
N GLU A 152 -1.84 0.17 12.52
CA GLU A 152 -0.94 0.44 13.64
C GLU A 152 0.47 -0.13 13.41
N GLU A 153 0.58 -1.37 12.93
CA GLU A 153 1.88 -2.01 12.68
C GLU A 153 2.70 -1.24 11.65
N THR A 154 2.06 -0.71 10.60
CA THR A 154 2.73 0.10 9.58
C THR A 154 3.24 1.41 10.17
N LEU A 155 2.45 2.08 11.03
CA LEU A 155 2.87 3.32 11.72
C LEU A 155 4.11 3.06 12.59
N ARG A 156 4.05 2.05 13.46
CA ARG A 156 5.14 1.69 14.36
C ARG A 156 6.40 1.33 13.57
N LEU A 157 6.26 0.47 12.55
CA LEU A 157 7.38 0.05 11.74
C LEU A 157 8.01 1.22 10.96
N ALA A 158 7.19 2.12 10.42
CA ALA A 158 7.68 3.31 9.73
C ALA A 158 8.50 4.20 10.68
N ALA A 159 7.97 4.49 11.88
CA ALA A 159 8.66 5.28 12.90
C ALA A 159 10.00 4.63 13.30
N ASP A 160 9.98 3.33 13.59
CA ASP A 160 11.17 2.54 13.97
C ASP A 160 12.24 2.53 12.87
N CYS A 161 11.84 2.60 11.59
CA CYS A 161 12.74 2.62 10.44
C CYS A 161 13.19 4.02 10.02
N GLY A 162 12.86 5.06 10.81
CA GLY A 162 13.31 6.44 10.56
C GLY A 162 12.40 7.27 9.66
N VAL A 163 11.24 6.74 9.24
CA VAL A 163 10.21 7.54 8.55
C VAL A 163 9.55 8.47 9.56
N ARG A 164 9.20 9.68 9.12
CA ARG A 164 8.49 10.67 9.94
C ARG A 164 7.25 11.25 9.27
N VAL A 165 7.10 11.07 7.97
CA VAL A 165 5.91 11.51 7.23
C VAL A 165 5.31 10.33 6.49
N LEU A 166 4.01 10.09 6.66
CA LEU A 166 3.22 9.17 5.85
C LEU A 166 2.22 9.97 5.02
N ALA A 167 2.41 9.96 3.69
CA ALA A 167 1.47 10.57 2.75
C ALA A 167 0.68 9.47 2.04
N LEU A 168 -0.61 9.40 2.32
CA LEU A 168 -1.49 8.31 1.94
C LEU A 168 -2.57 8.85 0.99
N GLU A 169 -2.89 8.14 -0.10
CA GLU A 169 -3.94 8.59 -1.02
C GLU A 169 -5.30 8.71 -0.32
N ALA A 170 -5.87 9.91 -0.30
CA ALA A 170 -7.19 10.18 0.23
C ALA A 170 -8.26 9.40 -0.54
N GLY A 171 -9.11 8.67 0.18
CA GLY A 171 -10.10 7.78 -0.43
C GLY A 171 -9.48 6.58 -1.18
N GLY A 172 -8.17 6.37 -1.12
CA GLY A 172 -7.46 5.30 -1.80
C GLY A 172 -6.71 4.32 -0.92
N VAL A 173 -6.34 4.74 0.28
CA VAL A 173 -5.76 3.85 1.30
C VAL A 173 -6.81 3.55 2.36
N MET A 174 -7.01 2.26 2.66
CA MET A 174 -7.86 1.81 3.75
C MET A 174 -7.07 1.78 5.07
N LEU A 175 -7.72 2.20 6.14
CA LEU A 175 -7.23 2.22 7.50
C LEU A 175 -7.71 0.95 8.22
N ALA A 176 -6.78 0.19 8.79
CA ALA A 176 -7.08 -1.13 9.38
C ALA A 176 -7.90 -1.05 10.68
N THR A 177 -7.95 0.13 11.32
CA THR A 177 -8.75 0.41 12.52
C THR A 177 -9.32 1.83 12.43
N ALA A 178 -10.07 2.24 13.46
CA ALA A 178 -10.65 3.57 13.53
C ALA A 178 -9.58 4.68 13.33
N PRO A 179 -9.86 5.71 12.51
CA PRO A 179 -8.91 6.79 12.26
C PRO A 179 -8.36 7.44 13.53
N ASP A 180 -9.24 7.74 14.50
CA ASP A 180 -8.85 8.39 15.76
C ASP A 180 -7.77 7.61 16.52
N THR A 181 -7.90 6.28 16.58
CA THR A 181 -6.89 5.40 17.20
C THR A 181 -5.56 5.46 16.45
N LEU A 182 -5.59 5.53 15.11
CA LEU A 182 -4.36 5.67 14.31
C LEU A 182 -3.71 7.04 14.50
N TRP A 183 -4.50 8.11 14.64
CA TRP A 183 -3.97 9.45 14.87
C TRP A 183 -3.35 9.61 16.26
N GLU A 184 -3.95 9.02 17.28
CA GLU A 184 -3.36 8.93 18.62
C GLU A 184 -2.00 8.22 18.56
N ILE A 185 -1.94 7.02 17.96
CA ILE A 185 -0.71 6.25 17.81
C ILE A 185 0.34 7.02 16.98
N ALA A 186 -0.06 7.62 15.87
CA ALA A 186 0.85 8.39 15.03
C ALA A 186 1.42 9.60 15.78
N SER A 187 0.59 10.28 16.59
CA SER A 187 1.02 11.42 17.40
C SER A 187 2.02 11.00 18.49
N ASP A 188 1.76 9.88 19.17
CA ASP A 188 2.67 9.31 20.18
C ASP A 188 4.02 8.89 19.57
N LEU A 189 4.03 8.53 18.29
CA LEU A 189 5.22 8.17 17.51
C LEU A 189 5.88 9.37 16.82
N GLU A 190 5.37 10.59 17.03
CA GLU A 190 5.83 11.82 16.36
C GLU A 190 5.81 11.73 14.82
N LEU A 191 4.83 10.99 14.28
CA LEU A 191 4.60 10.88 12.85
C LEU A 191 3.65 11.98 12.38
N THR A 192 3.99 12.59 11.24
CA THR A 192 3.02 13.34 10.44
C THR A 192 2.30 12.37 9.52
N VAL A 193 0.96 12.44 9.51
CA VAL A 193 0.14 11.67 8.56
C VAL A 193 -0.78 12.60 7.78
N ILE A 194 -0.75 12.48 6.46
CA ILE A 194 -1.51 13.34 5.55
C ILE A 194 -2.21 12.51 4.47
N GLY A 195 -3.46 12.86 4.18
CA GLY A 195 -4.19 12.38 3.02
C GLY A 195 -3.99 13.30 1.82
N ILE A 196 -3.47 12.74 0.72
CA ILE A 196 -3.12 13.44 -0.52
C ILE A 196 -3.98 13.02 -1.71
#